data_AF-F9RTH7-F1
#
_entry.id   AF-F9RTH7-F1
#
_cell.length_a   1.000
_cell.length_b   1.000
_cell.length_c   1.000
_cell.angle_alpha   90.00
_cell.angle_beta   90.00
_cell.angle_gamma   90.00
#
_symmetry.space_group_name_H-M   'P 1'
#
loop_
_entity.id
_entity.type
_entity.pdbx_description
1 polymer ?
#
loop_
_entity_poly.entity_id
_entity_poly.type
_entity_poly.pdbx_seq_one_letter_code
_entity_poly.pdbx_strand_id
1 'polypeptide(L)'
;MTITADLKIYQATTEDEALLALEYFGDKWDKKYTQISRPSGRLIETISILCFDIRKAIYTTNAIESLSSVIRNAIKNHKLFPADESA
;
A
#
# COMPACT_ATOMS: atom_id res chain seq x y z
N MET A 1 -14.56 3.27 12.17
CA MET A 1 -14.40 2.84 10.77
C MET A 1 -13.07 3.39 10.27
N THR A 2 -12.09 2.53 10.03
CA THR A 2 -10.76 2.95 9.57
C THR A 2 -10.72 2.96 8.04
N ILE A 3 -9.95 3.87 7.44
CA ILE A 3 -9.77 3.96 5.98
C ILE A 3 -9.34 2.60 5.40
N THR A 4 -8.53 1.85 6.14
CA THR A 4 -8.06 0.51 5.76
C THR A 4 -9.16 -0.53 5.63
N ALA A 5 -10.25 -0.43 6.41
CA ALA A 5 -11.37 -1.36 6.32
C ALA A 5 -12.20 -1.17 5.04
N ASP A 6 -12.11 -0.01 4.40
CA ASP A 6 -12.85 0.34 3.18
C ASP A 6 -12.05 0.08 1.89
N LEU A 7 -10.79 -0.38 1.99
CA LEU A 7 -9.93 -0.73 0.83
C LEU A 7 -10.31 -2.08 0.21
N LYS A 8 -11.59 -2.27 -0.10
CA LYS A 8 -12.12 -3.49 -0.74
C LYS A 8 -11.63 -3.70 -2.17
N ILE A 9 -11.06 -2.67 -2.79
CA ILE A 9 -10.43 -2.69 -4.10
C ILE A 9 -9.40 -3.82 -4.21
N TYR A 10 -8.66 -4.10 -3.14
CA TYR A 10 -7.62 -5.14 -3.10
C TYR A 10 -8.15 -6.56 -2.80
N GLN A 11 -9.45 -6.68 -2.52
CA GLN A 11 -10.13 -7.97 -2.29
C GLN A 11 -10.93 -8.43 -3.52
N ALA A 12 -11.13 -7.55 -4.50
CA ALA A 12 -11.86 -7.85 -5.73
C ALA A 12 -11.18 -8.95 -6.54
N THR A 13 -11.99 -9.82 -7.15
CA THR A 13 -11.50 -10.93 -7.98
C THR A 13 -11.52 -10.59 -9.48
N THR A 14 -12.35 -9.61 -9.86
CA THR A 14 -12.48 -9.08 -11.21
C THR A 14 -12.14 -7.59 -11.25
N GLU A 15 -11.86 -7.08 -12.44
CA GLU A 15 -11.61 -5.66 -12.68
C GLU A 15 -12.86 -4.81 -12.37
N ASP A 16 -14.03 -5.26 -12.82
CA ASP A 16 -15.30 -4.57 -12.57
C ASP A 16 -15.61 -4.43 -11.08
N GLU A 17 -15.37 -5.49 -10.28
CA GLU A 17 -15.52 -5.45 -8.82
C GLU A 17 -14.56 -4.43 -8.19
N ALA A 18 -13.32 -4.35 -8.69
CA ALA A 18 -12.31 -3.43 -8.18
C ALA A 18 -12.67 -1.98 -8.50
N LEU A 19 -13.19 -1.71 -9.70
CA LEU A 19 -13.64 -0.40 -10.13
C LEU A 19 -14.85 0.08 -9.34
N LEU A 20 -15.86 -0.79 -9.12
CA LEU A 20 -17.01 -0.48 -8.27
C LEU A 20 -16.60 -0.21 -6.81
N ALA A 21 -15.66 -1.00 -6.28
CA ALA A 21 -15.12 -0.76 -4.94
C ALA A 21 -14.33 0.56 -4.86
N LEU A 22 -13.65 0.96 -5.94
CA LEU A 22 -12.91 2.22 -6.03
C LEU A 22 -13.86 3.42 -6.07
N GLU A 23 -14.95 3.34 -6.82
CA GLU A 23 -15.98 4.38 -6.88
C GLU A 23 -16.60 4.59 -5.49
N TYR A 24 -17.03 3.52 -4.83
CA TYR A 24 -17.57 3.58 -3.46
C TYR A 24 -16.56 4.16 -2.45
N PHE A 25 -15.28 3.81 -2.59
CA PHE A 25 -14.23 4.35 -1.76
C PHE A 25 -14.02 5.86 -1.99
N GLY A 26 -14.03 6.29 -3.26
CA GLY A 26 -13.92 7.70 -3.65
C GLY A 26 -15.07 8.55 -3.10
N ASP A 27 -16.32 8.10 -3.27
CA ASP A 27 -17.52 8.79 -2.78
C ASP A 27 -17.44 9.12 -1.27
N LYS A 28 -16.83 8.20 -0.53
CA LYS A 28 -16.71 8.30 0.92
C LYS A 28 -15.52 9.13 1.38
N TRP A 29 -14.37 9.02 0.69
CA TRP A 29 -13.11 9.54 1.19
C TRP A 29 -12.54 10.73 0.41
N ASP A 30 -12.96 10.96 -0.84
CA ASP A 30 -12.38 12.03 -1.67
C ASP A 30 -12.70 13.44 -1.14
N LYS A 31 -13.82 13.61 -0.43
CA LYS A 31 -14.16 14.87 0.26
C LYS A 31 -13.14 15.24 1.33
N LYS A 32 -12.53 14.25 1.98
CA LYS A 32 -11.55 14.43 3.06
C LYS A 32 -10.11 14.29 2.57
N TYR A 33 -9.89 13.47 1.54
CA TYR A 33 -8.59 13.15 0.97
C TYR A 33 -8.69 13.11 -0.55
N THR A 34 -8.61 14.27 -1.20
CA THR A 34 -8.95 14.49 -2.62
C THR A 34 -8.12 13.67 -3.62
N GLN A 35 -7.01 13.07 -3.19
CA GLN A 35 -6.09 12.31 -4.02
C GLN A 35 -6.06 10.81 -3.68
N ILE A 36 -6.90 10.32 -2.77
CA ILE A 36 -6.77 8.96 -2.23
C ILE A 36 -7.25 7.88 -3.22
N SER A 37 -8.23 8.20 -4.07
CA SER A 37 -8.76 7.29 -5.10
C SER A 37 -7.93 7.29 -6.40
N ARG A 38 -7.32 8.43 -6.77
CA ARG A 38 -6.62 8.64 -8.04
C ARG A 38 -5.51 7.62 -8.40
N PRO A 39 -4.52 7.35 -7.54
CA PRO A 39 -3.43 6.42 -7.89
C PRO A 39 -3.93 4.98 -8.01
N SER A 40 -5.04 4.65 -7.36
CA SER A 40 -5.63 3.31 -7.36
C SER A 40 -6.22 2.94 -8.72
N GLY A 41 -6.83 3.89 -9.46
CA GLY A 41 -7.43 3.60 -10.78
C GLY A 41 -6.42 3.08 -11.80
N ARG A 42 -5.29 3.77 -11.95
CA ARG A 42 -4.20 3.36 -12.87
C ARG A 42 -3.54 2.04 -12.45
N LEU A 43 -3.52 1.78 -11.15
CA LEU A 43 -2.99 0.55 -10.59
C LEU A 43 -3.92 -0.65 -10.89
N ILE A 44 -5.24 -0.46 -10.84
CA ILE A 44 -6.23 -1.52 -11.15
C ILE A 44 -6.06 -2.01 -12.59
N GLU A 45 -5.94 -1.12 -13.58
CA GLU A 45 -5.70 -1.47 -14.98
C GLU A 45 -4.42 -2.31 -15.16
N THR A 46 -3.39 -2.01 -14.36
CA THR A 46 -2.09 -2.72 -14.44
C THR A 46 -2.14 -4.08 -13.73
N ILE A 47 -2.94 -4.21 -12.68
CA ILE A 47 -3.03 -5.45 -11.90
C ILE A 47 -4.08 -6.41 -12.49
N SER A 48 -5.07 -5.93 -13.24
CA SER A 48 -6.12 -6.77 -13.83
C SER A 48 -5.58 -7.82 -14.80
N ILE A 49 -4.46 -7.52 -15.48
CA ILE A 49 -3.75 -8.42 -16.40
C ILE A 49 -2.92 -9.52 -15.69
N LEU A 50 -2.72 -9.43 -14.37
CA LEU A 50 -1.93 -10.39 -13.60
C LEU A 50 -2.81 -11.55 -13.12
N CYS A 51 -2.27 -12.78 -13.13
CA CYS A 51 -2.99 -13.94 -12.60
C CYS A 51 -3.21 -13.84 -11.08
N PHE A 52 -4.23 -14.55 -10.58
CA PHE A 52 -4.68 -14.47 -9.19
C PHE A 52 -3.56 -14.66 -8.15
N ASP A 53 -2.67 -15.62 -8.37
CA ASP A 53 -1.58 -15.93 -7.43
C ASP A 53 -0.57 -14.77 -7.32
N ILE A 54 -0.28 -14.10 -8.43
CA ILE A 54 0.60 -12.92 -8.46
C ILE A 54 -0.08 -11.74 -7.78
N ARG A 55 -1.38 -11.52 -8.02
CA ARG A 55 -2.15 -10.47 -7.33
C ARG A 55 -2.12 -10.67 -5.81
N LYS A 56 -2.35 -11.91 -5.35
CA LYS A 56 -2.30 -12.26 -3.92
C LYS A 56 -0.93 -11.98 -3.31
N ALA A 57 0.16 -12.28 -4.03
CA ALA A 57 1.51 -11.98 -3.58
C ALA A 57 1.81 -10.46 -3.51
N ILE A 58 1.28 -9.66 -4.45
CA ILE A 58 1.42 -8.19 -4.44
C ILE A 58 0.66 -7.57 -3.27
N TYR A 59 -0.55 -8.06 -2.98
CA TYR A 59 -1.39 -7.54 -1.89
C TYR A 59 -0.90 -7.96 -0.49
N THR A 60 -0.02 -8.96 -0.39
CA THR A 60 0.65 -9.23 0.88
C THR A 60 1.71 -8.17 1.14
N THR A 61 1.35 -7.16 1.94
CA THR A 61 2.28 -6.11 2.39
C THR A 61 3.39 -6.66 3.28
N ASN A 62 3.21 -7.85 3.86
CA ASN A 62 4.07 -8.45 4.88
C ASN A 62 5.56 -8.55 4.47
N ALA A 63 5.86 -8.83 3.19
CA ALA A 63 7.24 -8.91 2.71
C ALA A 63 7.90 -7.52 2.63
N ILE A 64 7.18 -6.54 2.07
CA ILE A 64 7.67 -5.16 1.90
C ILE A 64 7.73 -4.44 3.26
N GLU A 65 6.76 -4.67 4.14
CA GLU A 65 6.71 -4.14 5.50
C GLU A 65 7.81 -4.72 6.37
N SER A 66 8.05 -6.04 6.29
CA SER A 66 9.16 -6.70 6.97
C SER A 66 10.50 -6.09 6.57
N LEU A 67 10.74 -5.95 5.25
CA LEU A 67 11.94 -5.30 4.73
C LEU A 67 12.05 -3.83 5.19
N SER A 68 10.95 -3.07 5.11
CA SER A 68 10.92 -1.66 5.54
C SER A 68 11.17 -1.52 7.04
N SER A 69 10.74 -2.49 7.85
CA SER A 69 11.02 -2.55 9.28
C SER A 69 12.51 -2.76 9.54
N VAL A 70 13.12 -3.71 8.83
CA VAL A 70 14.57 -3.97 8.90
C VAL A 70 15.37 -2.73 8.52
N ILE A 71 15.05 -2.08 7.40
CA ILE A 71 15.74 -0.86 6.95
C ILE A 71 15.61 0.28 7.96
N ARG A 72 14.39 0.53 8.47
CA ARG A 72 14.17 1.58 9.50
C ARG A 72 14.94 1.29 10.79
N ASN A 73 15.00 0.03 11.22
CA ASN A 73 15.77 -0.37 12.39
C ASN A 73 17.27 -0.16 12.16
N ALA A 74 17.80 -0.58 11.01
CA ALA A 74 19.20 -0.38 10.65
C ALA A 74 19.58 1.12 10.67
N ILE A 75 18.76 1.99 10.06
CA ILE A 75 19.01 3.44 10.04
C ILE A 75 18.89 4.07 11.43
N LYS A 76 17.89 3.68 12.24
CA LYS A 76 17.74 4.20 13.60
C LYS A 76 18.93 3.85 14.49
N ASN A 77 19.46 2.64 14.36
CA ASN A 77 20.63 2.18 15.11
C ASN A 77 21.92 2.87 14.63
N HIS A 78 21.97 3.37 13.39
CA HIS A 78 23.12 4.08 12.81
C HIS A 78 23.20 5.58 13.18
N LYS A 79 22.21 6.13 13.92
CA LYS A 79 22.26 7.50 14.46
C LYS A 79 23.06 7.63 15.77
N LEU A 80 23.56 6.52 16.29
CA LEU A 80 24.46 6.46 17.46
C LEU A 80 25.86 6.07 16.98
N PHE A 81 26.45 6.85 16.07
CA PHE A 81 27.90 6.98 16.11
C PHE A 81 28.17 8.05 17.15
N PRO A 82 28.72 7.72 18.33
CA PRO A 82 29.46 8.75 19.04
C PRO A 82 30.57 9.18 18.07
N ALA A 83 30.60 10.47 17.74
CA ALA A 83 31.84 11.08 17.31
C ALA A 83 32.75 11.05 18.53
N ASP A 84 33.34 9.88 18.81
CA ASP A 84 34.35 9.75 19.84
C ASP A 84 35.70 9.91 19.15
N GLU A 85 36.38 10.98 19.57
CA GLU A 85 37.79 11.19 19.31
C GLU A 85 38.56 9.91 19.62
N SER A 86 39.33 9.42 18.64
CA SER A 86 40.38 8.43 18.87
C SER A 86 41.42 8.53 17.77
N ALA A 87 42.19 9.62 17.82
CA ALA A 87 43.65 9.68 17.69
C ALA A 87 44.11 11.15 17.67
#